data_AF-B9S3L3-F1
#
_entry.id   AF-B9S3L3-F1
#
_cell.length_a   1.000
_cell.length_b   1.000
_cell.length_c   1.000
_cell.angle_alpha   90.00
_cell.angle_beta   90.00
_cell.angle_gamma   90.00
#
_symmetry.space_group_name_H-M   'P 1'
#
loop_
_entity.id
_entity.type
_entity.pdbx_description
1 polymer ?
#
loop_
_entity_poly.entity_id
_entity_poly.type
_entity_poly.pdbx_seq_one_letter_code
_entity_poly.pdbx_strand_id
1 'polypeptide(L)'
;MPPFRTLIPLRSFIQRSGIFSRSYNAVHSTEAHLLKLEEDSQNSLLDGDELAKIRTEFDAAKHSFIKIPDALKGMPKMNPEGIYVNKNVRLDTIQVYGFDYDYTLAHYSPNLQNLIYDLAKEHMVNEFRYPEICMTFKYDPTFPIRGLYYDKKNGCLLKLDFFGSIELDGCYYGRRKLSLKEIEQIYGTRHIGRDQARGLVGLMDFFCFSEACLIADIVQHFVDAKLEFDASYIYQDVNRAIQHVHRSGLVHRGILFDPHKYLVKNGQLLHFLRTLKEKGKKLFLLTNSPYYFVDGGMHFLSEDSLGCRDSWRELFDVVIAQANKPEFYTSEHPFRCYDTEKDTLAFTKVDEFLPNKIYYHGCLKSFLQITKWNGPEVIYFGDHLFSDLRGPSKAGWRTAAIIHELESEIRIQNDDGYRFEQAKFHIIQELLGKLHSTVADANRSESYRLLFKELNEERQKARQVMKRMFNESFGATFLTDTGQESAFAYHIHQYADVYTSKPENFLLYPPEAWLHAPYDIKIMPHHLKVPASLFKNQ
;
A
#
# COMPACT_ATOMS: atom_id res chain seq x y z
N MET A 1 -41.19 28.47 -20.13
CA MET A 1 -41.23 29.62 -21.07
C MET A 1 -39.82 29.88 -21.60
N PRO A 2 -39.68 30.27 -22.88
CA PRO A 2 -38.62 29.84 -23.84
C PRO A 2 -37.47 30.90 -23.97
N PRO A 3 -36.50 30.86 -24.92
CA PRO A 3 -36.41 30.00 -26.12
C PRO A 3 -35.05 29.39 -26.59
N PHE A 4 -35.24 28.28 -27.32
CA PHE A 4 -34.58 27.70 -28.51
C PHE A 4 -33.31 28.32 -29.13
N ARG A 5 -32.37 27.43 -29.50
CA ARG A 5 -31.42 27.56 -30.63
C ARG A 5 -31.21 26.23 -31.37
N THR A 6 -30.84 26.38 -32.64
CA THR A 6 -31.04 25.53 -33.82
C THR A 6 -29.87 24.61 -34.17
N LEU A 7 -30.20 23.52 -34.90
CA LEU A 7 -29.32 22.55 -35.57
C LEU A 7 -28.81 23.06 -36.94
N ILE A 8 -27.58 22.68 -37.34
CA ILE A 8 -27.06 22.72 -38.73
C ILE A 8 -26.18 21.47 -38.99
N PRO A 9 -26.19 20.83 -40.18
CA PRO A 9 -25.64 19.49 -40.42
C PRO A 9 -24.30 19.44 -41.20
N LEU A 10 -23.68 18.25 -41.14
CA LEU A 10 -22.45 17.80 -41.84
C LEU A 10 -22.57 17.82 -43.37
N ARG A 11 -21.48 18.22 -44.05
CA ARG A 11 -21.21 17.90 -45.46
C ARG A 11 -19.77 17.42 -45.66
N SER A 12 -19.68 16.33 -46.41
CA SER A 12 -18.51 15.64 -46.94
C SER A 12 -17.78 16.46 -47.99
N PHE A 13 -16.44 16.29 -48.10
CA PHE A 13 -15.71 16.59 -49.32
C PHE A 13 -14.56 15.60 -49.58
N ILE A 14 -14.52 15.20 -50.85
CA ILE A 14 -13.73 14.16 -51.51
C ILE A 14 -12.31 14.66 -51.81
N GLN A 15 -11.32 13.80 -51.59
CA GLN A 15 -9.94 13.93 -52.05
C GLN A 15 -9.85 13.84 -53.59
N ARG A 16 -9.18 14.79 -54.23
CA ARG A 16 -8.68 14.67 -55.61
C ARG A 16 -7.16 14.77 -55.63
N SER A 17 -6.57 13.75 -56.25
CA SER A 17 -5.18 13.57 -56.62
C SER A 17 -4.73 14.57 -57.70
N GLY A 18 -3.49 15.02 -57.61
CA GLY A 18 -2.80 15.82 -58.62
C GLY A 18 -1.32 15.44 -58.66
N ILE A 19 -0.96 14.68 -59.69
CA ILE A 19 0.39 14.27 -60.07
C ILE A 19 1.08 15.43 -60.78
N PHE A 20 2.32 15.76 -60.41
CA PHE A 20 3.29 16.35 -61.34
C PHE A 20 4.66 15.75 -61.09
N SER A 21 5.14 14.99 -62.07
CA SER A 21 6.48 14.47 -62.18
C SER A 21 7.40 15.53 -62.77
N ARG A 22 8.64 15.59 -62.27
CA ARG A 22 9.79 16.11 -63.02
C ARG A 22 10.98 15.20 -62.71
N SER A 23 11.30 14.34 -63.66
CA SER A 23 12.50 13.52 -63.69
C SER A 23 13.70 14.36 -64.09
N TYR A 24 14.77 14.33 -63.30
CA TYR A 24 16.13 14.51 -63.82
C TYR A 24 17.10 13.61 -63.03
N ASN A 25 17.82 12.78 -63.79
CA ASN A 25 19.13 12.20 -63.53
C ASN A 25 19.25 11.01 -62.57
N ALA A 26 18.95 9.83 -63.13
CA ALA A 26 19.43 8.53 -62.70
C ALA A 26 20.91 8.34 -63.11
N VAL A 27 21.85 8.74 -62.24
CA VAL A 27 23.23 8.18 -62.21
C VAL A 27 23.77 8.06 -60.76
N HIS A 28 23.14 8.67 -59.75
CA HIS A 28 23.58 8.58 -58.34
C HIS A 28 22.95 7.45 -57.50
N SER A 29 22.13 6.56 -58.08
CA SER A 29 21.35 5.59 -57.28
C SER A 29 22.11 4.32 -56.89
N THR A 30 23.17 3.94 -57.61
CA THR A 30 23.88 2.68 -57.37
C THR A 30 24.89 2.81 -56.22
N GLU A 31 25.60 3.94 -56.15
CA GLU A 31 26.60 4.21 -55.12
C GLU A 31 25.94 4.46 -53.75
N ALA A 32 24.84 5.21 -53.70
CA ALA A 32 24.06 5.41 -52.48
C ALA A 32 23.38 4.12 -51.96
N HIS A 33 23.03 3.19 -52.87
CA HIS A 33 22.43 1.92 -52.51
C HIS A 33 23.49 0.88 -52.07
N LEU A 34 24.69 0.94 -52.64
CA LEU A 34 25.85 0.15 -52.20
C LEU A 34 26.36 0.63 -50.83
N LEU A 35 26.48 1.94 -50.62
CA LEU A 35 26.85 2.53 -49.32
C LEU A 35 25.85 2.15 -48.23
N LYS A 36 24.55 2.14 -48.55
CA LYS A 36 23.51 1.71 -47.59
C LYS A 36 23.58 0.22 -47.28
N LEU A 37 23.88 -0.62 -48.27
CA LEU A 37 24.08 -2.06 -48.07
C LEU A 37 25.37 -2.36 -47.28
N GLU A 38 26.42 -1.57 -47.46
CA GLU A 38 27.66 -1.64 -46.68
C GLU A 38 27.45 -1.15 -45.25
N GLU A 39 26.70 -0.06 -45.03
CA GLU A 39 26.29 0.41 -43.69
C GLU A 39 25.40 -0.61 -42.98
N ASP A 40 24.43 -1.21 -43.67
CA ASP A 40 23.56 -2.26 -43.11
C ASP A 40 24.37 -3.55 -42.83
N SER A 41 25.35 -3.88 -43.67
CA SER A 41 26.25 -5.02 -43.45
C SER A 41 27.22 -4.78 -42.30
N GLN A 42 27.77 -3.57 -42.15
CA GLN A 42 28.64 -3.21 -41.03
C GLN A 42 27.87 -3.14 -39.72
N ASN A 43 26.67 -2.56 -39.71
CA ASN A 43 25.79 -2.56 -38.54
C ASN A 43 25.40 -3.98 -38.13
N SER A 44 25.08 -4.87 -39.07
CA SER A 44 24.75 -6.27 -38.73
C SER A 44 25.94 -7.08 -38.18
N LEU A 45 27.17 -6.78 -38.62
CA LEU A 45 28.40 -7.35 -38.04
C LEU A 45 28.69 -6.82 -36.64
N LEU A 46 28.50 -5.50 -36.42
CA LEU A 46 28.66 -4.86 -35.11
C LEU A 46 27.60 -5.36 -34.10
N ASP A 47 26.34 -5.48 -34.52
CA ASP A 47 25.26 -6.06 -33.73
C ASP A 47 25.57 -7.52 -33.36
N GLY A 48 26.18 -8.28 -34.28
CA GLY A 48 26.62 -9.66 -34.05
C GLY A 48 27.73 -9.79 -33.00
N ASP A 49 28.72 -8.90 -33.02
CA ASP A 49 29.82 -8.87 -32.03
C ASP A 49 29.33 -8.46 -30.64
N GLU A 50 28.46 -7.44 -30.56
CA GLU A 50 27.83 -7.04 -29.30
C GLU A 50 26.92 -8.13 -28.73
N LEU A 51 26.16 -8.84 -29.57
CA LEU A 51 25.37 -10.00 -29.14
C LEU A 51 26.24 -11.11 -28.54
N ALA A 52 27.41 -11.38 -29.15
CA ALA A 52 28.36 -12.36 -28.63
C ALA A 52 28.96 -11.91 -27.28
N LYS A 53 29.21 -10.61 -27.10
CA LYS A 53 29.65 -10.04 -25.82
C LYS A 53 28.58 -10.22 -24.73
N ILE A 54 27.33 -9.87 -25.00
CA ILE A 54 26.22 -10.03 -24.03
C ILE A 54 26.02 -11.50 -23.68
N ARG A 55 26.13 -12.42 -24.66
CA ARG A 55 26.11 -13.86 -24.39
C ARG A 55 27.23 -14.28 -23.44
N THR A 56 28.45 -13.83 -23.72
CA THR A 56 29.63 -14.11 -22.87
C THR A 56 29.43 -13.55 -21.45
N GLU A 57 28.92 -12.32 -21.32
CA GLU A 57 28.56 -11.73 -20.03
C GLU A 57 27.50 -12.55 -19.30
N PHE A 58 26.48 -13.05 -20.00
CA PHE A 58 25.43 -13.86 -19.41
C PHE A 58 25.94 -15.22 -18.91
N ASP A 59 26.77 -15.90 -19.70
CA ASP A 59 27.37 -17.18 -19.31
C ASP A 59 28.35 -16.99 -18.14
N ALA A 60 29.16 -15.92 -18.17
CA ALA A 60 30.00 -15.52 -17.04
C ALA A 60 29.16 -15.19 -15.79
N ALA A 61 28.03 -14.49 -15.95
CA ALA A 61 27.12 -14.17 -14.85
C ALA A 61 26.58 -15.46 -14.20
N LYS A 62 26.12 -16.44 -14.98
CA LYS A 62 25.67 -17.75 -14.47
C LYS A 62 26.75 -18.45 -13.65
N HIS A 63 28.00 -18.45 -14.11
CA HIS A 63 29.12 -19.00 -13.35
C HIS A 63 29.44 -18.19 -12.09
N SER A 64 29.27 -16.87 -12.15
CA SER A 64 29.50 -15.96 -11.03
C SER A 64 28.42 -16.00 -9.95
N PHE A 65 27.25 -16.61 -10.21
CA PHE A 65 26.20 -16.74 -9.19
C PHE A 65 26.72 -17.41 -7.91
N ILE A 66 27.70 -18.31 -8.02
CA ILE A 66 28.36 -18.94 -6.87
C ILE A 66 29.05 -17.91 -5.95
N LYS A 67 29.49 -16.76 -6.48
CA LYS A 67 30.17 -15.69 -5.74
C LYS A 67 29.22 -14.66 -5.12
N ILE A 68 27.93 -14.66 -5.51
CA ILE A 68 26.93 -13.72 -4.97
C ILE A 68 26.84 -13.80 -3.43
N PRO A 69 26.78 -14.99 -2.79
CA PRO A 69 26.70 -15.08 -1.33
C PRO A 69 27.84 -14.35 -0.59
N ASP A 70 29.06 -14.40 -1.12
CA ASP A 70 30.19 -13.71 -0.50
C ASP A 70 30.11 -12.19 -0.67
N ALA A 71 29.65 -11.70 -1.84
CA ALA A 71 29.41 -10.28 -2.05
C ALA A 71 28.30 -9.74 -1.14
N LEU A 72 27.26 -10.54 -0.88
CA LEU A 72 26.12 -10.16 -0.02
C LEU A 72 26.50 -10.02 1.47
N LYS A 73 27.57 -10.66 1.94
CA LYS A 73 28.06 -10.50 3.33
C LYS A 73 28.48 -9.07 3.64
N GLY A 74 28.98 -8.35 2.63
CA GLY A 74 29.41 -6.95 2.77
C GLY A 74 28.29 -5.92 2.65
N MET A 75 27.10 -6.31 2.18
CA MET A 75 25.96 -5.41 2.01
C MET A 75 25.15 -5.35 3.32
N PRO A 76 24.86 -4.16 3.87
CA PRO A 76 24.14 -4.01 5.11
C PRO A 76 22.69 -4.49 4.98
N LYS A 77 22.17 -5.10 6.06
CA LYS A 77 20.76 -5.47 6.20
C LYS A 77 19.95 -4.26 6.65
N MET A 78 18.69 -4.20 6.24
CA MET A 78 17.76 -3.15 6.67
C MET A 78 17.28 -3.43 8.10
N ASN A 79 17.10 -2.40 8.92
CA ASN A 79 16.61 -2.58 10.29
C ASN A 79 15.08 -2.78 10.30
N PRO A 80 14.54 -3.94 10.71
CA PRO A 80 13.10 -4.17 10.78
C PRO A 80 12.37 -3.14 11.68
N GLU A 81 13.02 -2.68 12.75
CA GLU A 81 12.47 -1.72 13.72
C GLU A 81 12.83 -0.26 13.38
N GLY A 82 13.30 0.00 12.15
CA GLY A 82 13.69 1.33 11.70
C GLY A 82 12.52 2.28 11.48
N ILE A 83 12.81 3.58 11.54
CA ILE A 83 11.94 4.63 10.99
C ILE A 83 12.40 4.96 9.57
N TYR A 84 11.49 4.80 8.62
CA TYR A 84 11.73 5.06 7.21
C TYR A 84 11.13 6.40 6.81
N VAL A 85 11.87 7.17 6.02
CA VAL A 85 11.65 8.62 5.86
C VAL A 85 11.32 8.96 4.41
N ASN A 86 10.12 9.51 4.20
CA ASN A 86 9.69 10.05 2.91
C ASN A 86 9.94 11.56 2.81
N LYS A 87 9.79 12.28 3.92
CA LYS A 87 10.07 13.70 4.05
C LYS A 87 10.88 13.94 5.32
N ASN A 88 11.79 14.90 5.27
CA ASN A 88 12.64 15.19 6.42
C ASN A 88 11.81 15.58 7.65
N VAL A 89 12.08 14.95 8.80
CA VAL A 89 11.40 15.25 10.07
C VAL A 89 12.44 15.51 11.15
N ARG A 90 12.26 16.60 11.88
CA ARG A 90 13.08 17.00 13.02
C ARG A 90 12.31 16.72 14.30
N LEU A 91 12.74 15.72 15.07
CA LEU A 91 11.99 15.26 16.25
C LEU A 91 11.95 16.31 17.37
N ASP A 92 12.99 17.14 17.50
CA ASP A 92 13.06 18.23 18.49
C ASP A 92 12.00 19.31 18.28
N THR A 93 11.62 19.56 17.02
CA THR A 93 10.61 20.56 16.67
C THR A 93 9.18 20.14 17.00
N ILE A 94 8.92 18.83 17.17
CA ILE A 94 7.59 18.31 17.46
C ILE A 94 7.24 18.55 18.91
N GLN A 95 6.13 19.25 19.18
CA GLN A 95 5.64 19.51 20.53
C GLN A 95 4.39 18.71 20.87
N VAL A 96 3.65 18.26 19.86
CA VAL A 96 2.34 17.62 20.03
C VAL A 96 2.30 16.29 19.27
N TYR A 97 1.87 15.24 19.96
CA TYR A 97 1.78 13.88 19.45
C TYR A 97 0.32 13.41 19.50
N GLY A 98 -0.25 13.21 18.32
CA GLY A 98 -1.58 12.64 18.15
C GLY A 98 -1.52 11.17 17.77
N PHE A 99 -2.46 10.38 18.26
CA PHE A 99 -2.53 8.95 17.97
C PHE A 99 -3.96 8.57 17.58
N ASP A 100 -4.09 7.69 16.58
CA ASP A 100 -5.24 6.80 16.50
C ASP A 100 -5.13 5.69 17.56
N TYR A 101 -6.23 5.00 17.84
CA TYR A 101 -6.27 3.89 18.78
C TYR A 101 -6.05 2.54 18.08
N ASP A 102 -6.97 2.13 17.22
CA ASP A 102 -6.99 0.81 16.60
C ASP A 102 -5.81 0.62 15.66
N TYR A 103 -5.10 -0.50 15.76
CA TYR A 103 -3.89 -0.79 14.97
C TYR A 103 -2.77 0.27 15.05
N THR A 104 -2.88 1.24 15.97
CA THR A 104 -1.86 2.27 16.20
C THR A 104 -1.33 2.20 17.62
N LEU A 105 -2.21 2.33 18.62
CA LEU A 105 -1.87 2.05 20.02
C LEU A 105 -2.24 0.61 20.37
N ALA A 106 -3.46 0.20 20.06
CA ALA A 106 -3.92 -1.17 20.29
C ALA A 106 -3.55 -2.06 19.10
N HIS A 107 -2.59 -2.96 19.33
CA HIS A 107 -2.22 -3.96 18.34
C HIS A 107 -3.04 -5.23 18.57
N TYR A 108 -3.50 -5.82 17.48
CA TYR A 108 -4.38 -7.00 17.52
C TYR A 108 -3.68 -8.26 17.05
N SER A 109 -4.06 -9.39 17.63
CA SER A 109 -3.57 -10.70 17.19
C SER A 109 -4.27 -11.13 15.89
N PRO A 110 -3.73 -12.13 15.17
CA PRO A 110 -4.39 -12.72 14.00
C PRO A 110 -5.80 -13.28 14.27
N ASN A 111 -6.16 -13.53 15.53
CA ASN A 111 -7.48 -14.03 15.89
C ASN A 111 -8.61 -13.01 15.60
N LEU A 112 -8.30 -11.71 15.56
CA LEU A 112 -9.31 -10.67 15.32
C LEU A 112 -10.00 -10.86 13.97
N GLN A 113 -9.24 -11.16 12.92
CA GLN A 113 -9.79 -11.34 11.57
C GLN A 113 -10.72 -12.57 11.49
N ASN A 114 -10.44 -13.62 12.27
CA ASN A 114 -11.34 -14.77 12.39
C ASN A 114 -12.67 -14.36 13.02
N LEU A 115 -12.62 -13.59 14.12
CA LEU A 115 -13.83 -13.09 14.79
C LEU A 115 -14.68 -12.23 13.87
N ILE A 116 -14.08 -11.26 13.17
CA ILE A 116 -14.80 -10.37 12.25
C ILE A 116 -15.41 -11.18 11.10
N TYR A 117 -14.65 -12.11 10.52
CA TYR A 117 -15.12 -12.95 9.43
C TYR A 117 -16.29 -13.83 9.87
N ASP A 118 -16.19 -14.51 11.01
CA ASP A 118 -17.24 -15.42 11.50
C ASP A 118 -18.53 -14.65 11.82
N LEU A 119 -18.42 -13.51 12.52
CA LEU A 119 -19.58 -12.66 12.81
C LEU A 119 -20.25 -12.11 11.54
N ALA A 120 -19.45 -11.69 10.55
CA ALA A 120 -19.99 -11.16 9.29
C ALA A 120 -20.68 -12.26 8.48
N LYS A 121 -20.05 -13.43 8.36
CA LYS A 121 -20.61 -14.63 7.72
C LYS A 121 -21.92 -15.07 8.38
N GLU A 122 -21.96 -15.10 9.71
CA GLU A 122 -23.18 -15.41 10.47
C GLU A 122 -24.30 -14.42 10.16
N HIS A 123 -23.98 -13.12 10.13
CA HIS A 123 -24.96 -12.08 9.77
C HIS A 123 -25.49 -12.26 8.34
N MET A 124 -24.62 -12.57 7.37
CA MET A 124 -25.03 -12.79 5.98
C MET A 124 -25.98 -13.98 5.83
N VAL A 125 -25.71 -15.10 6.52
CA VAL A 125 -26.58 -16.28 6.46
C VAL A 125 -27.90 -16.03 7.19
N ASN A 126 -27.85 -15.48 8.41
CA ASN A 126 -29.02 -15.37 9.27
C ASN A 126 -29.96 -14.23 8.86
N GLU A 127 -29.41 -13.06 8.52
CA GLU A 127 -30.19 -11.85 8.22
C GLU A 127 -30.42 -11.67 6.71
N PHE A 128 -29.37 -11.85 5.89
CA PHE A 128 -29.48 -11.68 4.44
C PHE A 128 -29.89 -12.96 3.71
N ARG A 129 -30.03 -14.08 4.42
CA ARG A 129 -30.50 -15.37 3.88
C ARG A 129 -29.60 -15.93 2.78
N TYR A 130 -28.30 -15.68 2.87
CA TYR A 130 -27.31 -16.41 2.06
C TYR A 130 -27.38 -17.92 2.35
N PRO A 131 -26.99 -18.78 1.39
CA PRO A 131 -27.06 -20.24 1.56
C PRO A 131 -26.41 -20.73 2.86
N GLU A 132 -27.06 -21.68 3.56
CA GLU A 132 -26.58 -22.21 4.85
C GLU A 132 -25.15 -22.80 4.79
N ILE A 133 -24.75 -23.31 3.61
CA ILE A 133 -23.41 -23.83 3.38
C ILE A 133 -22.32 -22.78 3.61
N CYS A 134 -22.62 -21.49 3.43
CA CYS A 134 -21.69 -20.39 3.71
C CYS A 134 -21.24 -20.39 5.18
N MET A 135 -22.03 -20.93 6.11
CA MET A 135 -21.66 -21.03 7.53
C MET A 135 -20.41 -21.92 7.75
N THR A 136 -20.12 -22.84 6.82
CA THR A 136 -18.96 -23.73 6.89
C THR A 136 -17.65 -23.05 6.48
N PHE A 137 -17.72 -21.87 5.86
CA PHE A 137 -16.52 -21.15 5.42
C PHE A 137 -15.68 -20.71 6.62
N LYS A 138 -14.37 -20.65 6.41
CA LYS A 138 -13.38 -20.27 7.42
C LYS A 138 -12.50 -19.18 6.86
N TYR A 139 -12.15 -18.24 7.73
CA TYR A 139 -11.18 -17.22 7.38
C TYR A 139 -9.83 -17.85 7.03
N ASP A 140 -9.29 -17.45 5.88
CA ASP A 140 -8.00 -17.86 5.39
C ASP A 140 -7.01 -16.68 5.47
N PRO A 141 -6.06 -16.71 6.43
CA PRO A 141 -5.10 -15.63 6.63
C PRO A 141 -4.00 -15.59 5.56
N THR A 142 -3.84 -16.62 4.72
CA THR A 142 -2.80 -16.65 3.68
C THR A 142 -3.26 -16.07 2.35
N PHE A 143 -4.54 -15.68 2.26
CA PHE A 143 -5.11 -15.14 1.02
C PHE A 143 -4.96 -13.62 0.88
N PRO A 144 -5.58 -12.76 1.70
CA PRO A 144 -5.52 -11.32 1.47
C PRO A 144 -4.18 -10.72 1.90
N ILE A 145 -3.82 -9.61 1.26
CA ILE A 145 -2.80 -8.66 1.73
C ILE A 145 -3.42 -7.27 1.80
N ARG A 146 -2.77 -6.33 2.50
CA ARG A 146 -3.19 -4.94 2.51
C ARG A 146 -2.93 -4.27 1.17
N GLY A 147 -3.80 -3.34 0.78
CA GLY A 147 -3.59 -2.55 -0.43
C GLY A 147 -4.21 -3.12 -1.71
N LEU A 148 -5.04 -4.16 -1.60
CA LEU A 148 -5.80 -4.69 -2.73
C LEU A 148 -6.93 -3.75 -3.15
N TYR A 149 -7.41 -3.92 -4.37
CA TYR A 149 -8.57 -3.23 -4.90
C TYR A 149 -9.64 -4.24 -5.29
N TYR A 150 -10.89 -3.99 -4.91
CA TYR A 150 -12.02 -4.76 -5.42
C TYR A 150 -12.73 -4.01 -6.53
N ASP A 151 -12.86 -4.62 -7.70
CA ASP A 151 -13.69 -4.12 -8.78
C ASP A 151 -15.14 -4.56 -8.58
N LYS A 152 -15.99 -3.65 -8.14
CA LYS A 152 -17.43 -3.92 -7.91
C LYS A 152 -18.17 -4.30 -9.19
N LYS A 153 -17.70 -3.86 -10.36
CA LYS A 153 -18.37 -4.13 -11.63
C LYS A 153 -18.07 -5.53 -12.11
N ASN A 154 -16.79 -5.92 -12.08
CA ASN A 154 -16.34 -7.19 -12.65
C ASN A 154 -16.08 -8.28 -11.59
N GLY A 155 -16.22 -7.98 -10.30
CA GLY A 155 -16.08 -8.93 -9.20
C GLY A 155 -14.66 -9.45 -8.96
N CYS A 156 -13.65 -8.69 -9.38
CA CYS A 156 -12.25 -9.10 -9.26
C CYS A 156 -11.54 -8.41 -8.09
N LEU A 157 -10.71 -9.16 -7.37
CA LEU A 157 -9.68 -8.63 -6.50
C LEU A 157 -8.40 -8.38 -7.32
N LEU A 158 -7.86 -7.18 -7.20
CA LEU A 158 -6.75 -6.66 -8.00
C LEU A 158 -5.63 -6.18 -7.09
N LYS A 159 -4.42 -6.64 -7.35
CA LYS A 159 -3.20 -5.96 -6.91
C LYS A 159 -2.70 -5.07 -8.04
N LEU A 160 -2.47 -3.80 -7.72
CA LEU A 160 -2.04 -2.79 -8.69
C LEU A 160 -0.62 -2.31 -8.37
N ASP A 161 0.16 -2.04 -9.40
CA ASP A 161 1.37 -1.21 -9.27
C ASP A 161 1.02 0.27 -9.10
N PHE A 162 2.02 1.10 -8.80
CA PHE A 162 1.82 2.53 -8.60
C PHE A 162 1.35 3.30 -9.85
N PHE A 163 1.47 2.71 -11.04
CA PHE A 163 0.93 3.27 -12.29
C PHE A 163 -0.53 2.85 -12.54
N GLY A 164 -1.13 2.05 -11.66
CA GLY A 164 -2.49 1.53 -11.82
C GLY A 164 -2.57 0.35 -12.79
N SER A 165 -1.48 -0.39 -13.00
CA SER A 165 -1.48 -1.60 -13.80
C SER A 165 -1.71 -2.84 -12.93
N ILE A 166 -2.61 -3.72 -13.38
CA ILE A 166 -2.91 -5.00 -12.74
C ILE A 166 -1.66 -5.89 -12.76
N GLU A 167 -1.27 -6.42 -11.60
CA GLU A 167 -0.24 -7.45 -11.48
C GLU A 167 -0.73 -8.76 -12.10
N LEU A 168 0.10 -9.41 -12.94
CA LEU A 168 -0.30 -10.62 -13.69
C LEU A 168 -0.80 -11.74 -12.77
N ASP A 169 -0.08 -11.97 -11.67
CA ASP A 169 -0.41 -12.99 -10.69
C ASP A 169 -1.25 -12.44 -9.52
N GLY A 170 -1.71 -11.19 -9.62
CA GLY A 170 -2.45 -10.49 -8.56
C GLY A 170 -3.90 -10.19 -8.90
N CYS A 171 -4.49 -10.90 -9.87
CA CYS A 171 -5.89 -10.73 -10.27
C CYS A 171 -6.70 -12.00 -10.00
N TYR A 172 -7.74 -11.90 -9.17
CA TYR A 172 -8.53 -13.03 -8.71
C TYR A 172 -10.03 -12.78 -8.91
N TYR A 173 -10.74 -13.78 -9.41
CA TYR A 173 -12.20 -13.82 -9.44
C TYR A 173 -12.67 -14.94 -8.49
N GLY A 174 -13.27 -14.54 -7.36
CA GLY A 174 -13.41 -15.44 -6.22
C GLY A 174 -12.04 -15.85 -5.68
N ARG A 175 -11.79 -17.16 -5.56
CA ARG A 175 -10.49 -17.73 -5.16
C ARG A 175 -9.63 -18.12 -6.36
N ARG A 176 -10.15 -17.98 -7.59
CA ARG A 176 -9.45 -18.38 -8.80
C ARG A 176 -8.64 -17.23 -9.38
N LYS A 177 -7.34 -17.44 -9.51
CA LYS A 177 -6.45 -16.53 -10.23
C LYS A 177 -6.82 -16.47 -11.72
N LEU A 178 -6.90 -15.26 -12.28
CA LEU A 178 -7.16 -15.03 -13.69
C LEU A 178 -5.87 -15.08 -14.52
N SER A 179 -5.97 -15.59 -15.73
CA SER A 179 -4.89 -15.53 -16.72
C SER A 179 -4.81 -14.16 -17.39
N LEU A 180 -3.67 -13.84 -18.03
CA LEU A 180 -3.52 -12.60 -18.81
C LEU A 180 -4.63 -12.43 -19.86
N LYS A 181 -5.01 -13.52 -20.55
CA LYS A 181 -6.07 -13.47 -21.56
C LYS A 181 -7.42 -13.10 -20.96
N GLU A 182 -7.76 -13.62 -19.78
CA GLU A 182 -9.00 -13.26 -19.08
C GLU A 182 -8.96 -11.80 -18.60
N ILE A 183 -7.81 -11.33 -18.11
CA ILE A 183 -7.62 -9.93 -17.73
C ILE A 183 -7.82 -9.01 -18.95
N GLU A 184 -7.23 -9.34 -20.09
CA GLU A 184 -7.40 -8.58 -21.34
C GLU A 184 -8.84 -8.63 -21.86
N GLN A 185 -9.56 -9.74 -21.66
CA GLN A 185 -10.98 -9.82 -22.01
C GLN A 185 -11.87 -8.93 -21.13
N ILE A 186 -11.58 -8.84 -19.83
CA ILE A 186 -12.39 -8.05 -18.88
C ILE A 186 -12.04 -6.56 -18.96
N TYR A 187 -10.75 -6.23 -19.00
CA TYR A 187 -10.25 -4.86 -18.85
C TYR A 187 -9.72 -4.26 -20.16
N GLY A 188 -9.55 -5.05 -21.22
CA GLY A 188 -8.93 -4.64 -22.50
C GLY A 188 -7.40 -4.58 -22.44
N THR A 189 -6.87 -4.16 -21.30
CA THR A 189 -5.44 -4.02 -21.00
C THR A 189 -5.23 -4.20 -19.50
N ARG A 190 -3.98 -4.43 -19.08
CA ARG A 190 -3.63 -4.45 -17.65
C ARG A 190 -3.77 -3.08 -16.99
N HIS A 191 -3.72 -1.98 -17.74
CA HIS A 191 -3.80 -0.64 -17.17
C HIS A 191 -5.26 -0.27 -16.85
N ILE A 192 -5.53 0.07 -15.59
CA ILE A 192 -6.83 0.57 -15.15
C ILE A 192 -6.93 2.05 -15.52
N GLY A 193 -7.80 2.37 -16.47
CA GLY A 193 -8.08 3.75 -16.85
C GLY A 193 -8.82 4.53 -15.76
N ARG A 194 -8.80 5.86 -15.85
CA ARG A 194 -9.41 6.76 -14.85
C ARG A 194 -10.88 6.46 -14.54
N ASP A 195 -11.68 6.12 -15.55
CA ASP A 195 -13.10 5.82 -15.34
C ASP A 195 -13.31 4.44 -14.68
N GLN A 196 -12.49 3.44 -15.02
CA GLN A 196 -12.49 2.14 -14.35
C GLN A 196 -12.07 2.29 -12.89
N ALA A 197 -11.05 3.11 -12.61
CA ALA A 197 -10.54 3.36 -11.27
C ALA A 197 -11.61 3.91 -10.30
N ARG A 198 -12.64 4.62 -10.80
CA ARG A 198 -13.77 5.10 -9.98
C ARG A 198 -14.67 3.98 -9.47
N GLY A 199 -14.68 2.83 -10.15
CA GLY A 199 -15.45 1.65 -9.75
C GLY A 199 -14.73 0.79 -8.71
N LEU A 200 -13.42 1.02 -8.52
CA LEU A 200 -12.60 0.24 -7.60
C LEU A 200 -12.77 0.70 -6.16
N VAL A 201 -12.73 -0.25 -5.24
CA VAL A 201 -12.71 -0.02 -3.79
C VAL A 201 -11.33 -0.42 -3.28
N GLY A 202 -10.62 0.52 -2.65
CA GLY A 202 -9.34 0.22 -2.02
C GLY A 202 -9.54 -0.43 -0.65
N LEU A 203 -8.94 -1.61 -0.46
CA LEU A 203 -8.90 -2.38 0.78
C LEU A 203 -7.59 -2.07 1.51
N MET A 204 -7.59 -0.96 2.25
CA MET A 204 -6.37 -0.28 2.70
C MET A 204 -6.07 -0.43 4.19
N ASP A 205 -6.91 -1.12 4.96
CA ASP A 205 -6.70 -1.39 6.37
C ASP A 205 -6.74 -2.90 6.67
N PHE A 206 -6.45 -3.25 7.92
CA PHE A 206 -6.50 -4.64 8.36
C PHE A 206 -7.93 -5.18 8.49
N PHE A 207 -8.93 -4.34 8.75
CA PHE A 207 -10.32 -4.78 8.88
C PHE A 207 -10.88 -5.29 7.54
N CYS A 208 -10.35 -4.80 6.43
CA CYS A 208 -10.68 -5.27 5.09
C CYS A 208 -10.17 -6.70 4.78
N PHE A 209 -9.34 -7.34 5.61
CA PHE A 209 -8.85 -8.69 5.29
C PHE A 209 -9.98 -9.72 5.36
N SER A 210 -10.80 -9.68 6.43
CA SER A 210 -12.02 -10.48 6.51
C SER A 210 -12.99 -10.18 5.37
N GLU A 211 -13.15 -8.90 5.00
CA GLU A 211 -14.01 -8.47 3.89
C GLU A 211 -13.55 -9.08 2.55
N ALA A 212 -12.27 -8.94 2.20
CA ALA A 212 -11.68 -9.48 0.97
C ALA A 212 -11.83 -11.00 0.88
N CYS A 213 -11.55 -11.69 2.00
CA CYS A 213 -11.63 -13.13 2.12
C CYS A 213 -13.08 -13.63 1.95
N LEU A 214 -14.03 -12.97 2.62
CA LEU A 214 -15.45 -13.35 2.57
C LEU A 214 -16.07 -13.07 1.19
N ILE A 215 -15.72 -11.96 0.54
CA ILE A 215 -16.13 -11.70 -0.84
C ILE A 215 -15.61 -12.82 -1.75
N ALA A 216 -14.33 -13.18 -1.63
CA ALA A 216 -13.72 -14.20 -2.46
C ALA A 216 -14.38 -15.58 -2.28
N ASP A 217 -14.72 -15.96 -1.04
CA ASP A 217 -15.40 -17.22 -0.74
C ASP A 217 -16.81 -17.29 -1.28
N ILE A 218 -17.59 -16.22 -1.12
CA ILE A 218 -18.97 -16.14 -1.62
C ILE A 218 -18.99 -16.18 -3.15
N VAL A 219 -18.14 -15.38 -3.80
CA VAL A 219 -18.02 -15.37 -5.26
C VAL A 219 -17.59 -16.76 -5.75
N GLN A 220 -16.62 -17.40 -5.09
CA GLN A 220 -16.17 -18.74 -5.45
C GLN A 220 -17.31 -19.76 -5.33
N HIS A 221 -18.05 -19.73 -4.23
CA HIS A 221 -19.19 -20.62 -4.03
C HIS A 221 -20.25 -20.46 -5.11
N PHE A 222 -20.61 -19.22 -5.46
CA PHE A 222 -21.63 -18.97 -6.49
C PHE A 222 -21.17 -19.42 -7.87
N VAL A 223 -19.88 -19.27 -8.18
CA VAL A 223 -19.28 -19.82 -9.40
C VAL A 223 -19.37 -21.34 -9.44
N ASP A 224 -18.97 -22.02 -8.36
CA ASP A 224 -18.96 -23.49 -8.29
C ASP A 224 -20.38 -24.08 -8.32
N ALA A 225 -21.33 -23.40 -7.67
CA ALA A 225 -22.75 -23.74 -7.67
C ALA A 225 -23.48 -23.32 -8.96
N LYS A 226 -22.81 -22.62 -9.89
CA LYS A 226 -23.38 -22.09 -11.14
C LYS A 226 -24.59 -21.19 -10.90
N LEU A 227 -24.54 -20.37 -9.86
CA LEU A 227 -25.55 -19.37 -9.55
C LEU A 227 -25.28 -18.10 -10.34
N GLU A 228 -26.33 -17.45 -10.81
CA GLU A 228 -26.23 -16.09 -11.36
C GLU A 228 -26.19 -15.08 -10.22
N PHE A 229 -25.30 -14.09 -10.31
CA PHE A 229 -25.16 -13.05 -9.30
C PHE A 229 -24.58 -11.76 -9.88
N ASP A 230 -24.79 -10.68 -9.14
CA ASP A 230 -24.14 -9.39 -9.40
C ASP A 230 -23.06 -9.15 -8.35
N ALA A 231 -21.81 -9.01 -8.81
CA ALA A 231 -20.65 -8.79 -7.94
C ALA A 231 -20.78 -7.53 -7.08
N SER A 232 -21.46 -6.50 -7.58
CA SER A 232 -21.67 -5.25 -6.85
C SER A 232 -22.62 -5.43 -5.67
N TYR A 233 -23.61 -6.32 -5.78
CA TYR A 233 -24.51 -6.65 -4.67
C TYR A 233 -23.84 -7.54 -3.63
N ILE A 234 -23.03 -8.52 -4.05
CA ILE A 234 -22.22 -9.30 -3.10
C ILE A 234 -21.33 -8.38 -2.28
N TYR A 235 -20.61 -7.46 -2.93
CA TYR A 235 -19.78 -6.49 -2.21
C TYR A 235 -20.60 -5.64 -1.25
N GLN A 236 -21.76 -5.12 -1.67
CA GLN A 236 -22.63 -4.33 -0.79
C GLN A 236 -23.12 -5.14 0.41
N ASP A 237 -23.47 -6.41 0.24
CA ASP A 237 -23.93 -7.28 1.32
C ASP A 237 -22.81 -7.58 2.30
N VAL A 238 -21.62 -7.99 1.81
CA VAL A 238 -20.46 -8.23 2.67
C VAL A 238 -20.09 -6.95 3.42
N ASN A 239 -20.01 -5.81 2.72
CA ASN A 239 -19.68 -4.54 3.35
C ASN A 239 -20.71 -4.16 4.42
N ARG A 240 -22.02 -4.35 4.17
CA ARG A 240 -23.07 -4.14 5.16
C ARG A 240 -22.92 -5.05 6.37
N ALA A 241 -22.57 -6.32 6.17
CA ALA A 241 -22.32 -7.26 7.26
C ALA A 241 -21.12 -6.84 8.11
N ILE A 242 -19.98 -6.50 7.49
CA ILE A 242 -18.79 -6.00 8.18
C ILE A 242 -19.12 -4.71 8.96
N GLN A 243 -19.79 -3.75 8.32
CA GLN A 243 -20.21 -2.51 8.99
C GLN A 243 -21.17 -2.77 10.15
N HIS A 244 -22.11 -3.72 10.02
CA HIS A 244 -23.00 -4.11 11.12
C HIS A 244 -22.19 -4.66 12.31
N VAL A 245 -21.24 -5.55 12.03
CA VAL A 245 -20.37 -6.20 13.03
C VAL A 245 -19.55 -5.17 13.82
N HIS A 246 -19.03 -4.13 13.17
CA HIS A 246 -18.36 -3.01 13.84
C HIS A 246 -19.32 -2.07 14.59
N ARG A 247 -20.40 -1.61 13.95
CA ARG A 247 -21.31 -0.59 14.51
C ARG A 247 -22.19 -1.10 15.65
N SER A 248 -22.53 -2.39 15.65
CA SER A 248 -23.27 -3.04 16.74
C SER A 248 -22.43 -3.27 18.01
N GLY A 249 -21.12 -3.03 17.93
CA GLY A 249 -20.18 -3.30 19.02
C GLY A 249 -20.01 -4.79 19.34
N LEU A 250 -20.42 -5.70 18.46
CA LEU A 250 -20.22 -7.15 18.64
C LEU A 250 -18.74 -7.50 18.70
N VAL A 251 -17.93 -6.95 17.78
CA VAL A 251 -16.47 -7.14 17.79
C VAL A 251 -15.85 -6.60 19.06
N HIS A 252 -16.20 -5.37 19.46
CA HIS A 252 -15.68 -4.74 20.67
C HIS A 252 -15.97 -5.60 21.91
N ARG A 253 -17.20 -6.10 22.03
CA ARG A 253 -17.60 -6.99 23.14
C ARG A 253 -16.86 -8.32 23.09
N GLY A 254 -16.70 -8.91 21.91
CA GLY A 254 -15.92 -10.15 21.73
C GLY A 254 -14.45 -9.99 22.12
N ILE A 255 -13.82 -8.87 21.74
CA ILE A 255 -12.44 -8.54 22.12
C ILE A 255 -12.34 -8.37 23.64
N LEU A 256 -13.22 -7.56 24.25
CA LEU A 256 -13.17 -7.30 25.69
C LEU A 256 -13.57 -8.50 26.55
N PHE A 257 -14.29 -9.46 26.00
CA PHE A 257 -14.61 -10.72 26.69
C PHE A 257 -13.36 -11.59 26.90
N ASP A 258 -12.43 -11.59 25.94
CA ASP A 258 -11.16 -12.32 26.02
C ASP A 258 -9.99 -11.48 25.43
N PRO A 259 -9.57 -10.41 26.13
CA PRO A 259 -8.59 -9.47 25.59
C PRO A 259 -7.23 -10.13 25.35
N HIS A 260 -6.84 -11.15 26.14
CA HIS A 260 -5.59 -11.88 25.94
C HIS A 260 -5.52 -12.59 24.59
N LYS A 261 -6.66 -13.04 24.04
CA LYS A 261 -6.72 -13.68 22.74
C LYS A 261 -6.60 -12.71 21.58
N TYR A 262 -7.10 -11.48 21.74
CA TYR A 262 -7.28 -10.54 20.63
C TYR A 262 -6.34 -9.34 20.66
N LEU A 263 -5.87 -8.89 21.83
CA LEU A 263 -4.96 -7.77 22.00
C LEU A 263 -3.54 -8.26 22.29
N VAL A 264 -2.56 -7.60 21.67
CA VAL A 264 -1.13 -7.87 21.89
C VAL A 264 -0.63 -6.90 22.96
N LYS A 265 -0.23 -7.43 24.12
CA LYS A 265 0.40 -6.62 25.17
C LYS A 265 1.75 -6.09 24.72
N ASN A 266 2.03 -4.84 25.05
CA ASN A 266 3.26 -4.16 24.66
C ASN A 266 3.69 -3.11 25.70
N GLY A 267 4.58 -3.50 26.61
CA GLY A 267 5.08 -2.59 27.65
C GLY A 267 5.89 -1.41 27.13
N GLN A 268 6.49 -1.51 25.93
CA GLN A 268 7.29 -0.44 25.34
C GLN A 268 6.43 0.72 24.85
N LEU A 269 5.21 0.45 24.39
CA LEU A 269 4.26 1.50 23.99
C LEU A 269 3.96 2.47 25.15
N LEU A 270 3.63 1.94 26.33
CA LEU A 270 3.36 2.78 27.50
C LEU A 270 4.61 3.50 28.00
N HIS A 271 5.78 2.89 27.86
CA HIS A 271 7.04 3.56 28.14
C HIS A 271 7.27 4.74 27.17
N PHE A 272 6.96 4.57 25.88
CA PHE A 272 7.02 5.63 24.88
C PHE A 272 6.10 6.81 25.22
N LEU A 273 4.82 6.55 25.50
CA LEU A 273 3.86 7.61 25.85
C LEU A 273 4.28 8.37 27.12
N ARG A 274 4.75 7.66 28.16
CA ARG A 274 5.27 8.28 29.39
C ARG A 274 6.50 9.14 29.12
N THR A 275 7.45 8.62 28.35
CA THR A 275 8.67 9.36 27.98
C THR A 275 8.35 10.67 27.26
N LEU A 276 7.35 10.67 26.37
CA LEU A 276 6.88 11.89 25.71
C LEU A 276 6.32 12.90 26.73
N LYS A 277 5.45 12.44 27.63
CA LYS A 277 4.84 13.28 28.66
C LYS A 277 5.87 13.84 29.64
N GLU A 278 6.83 13.03 30.10
CA GLU A 278 7.94 13.44 30.96
C GLU A 278 8.83 14.51 30.30
N LYS A 279 8.97 14.45 28.98
CA LYS A 279 9.66 15.47 28.16
C LYS A 279 8.81 16.71 27.87
N GLY A 280 7.64 16.84 28.51
CA GLY A 280 6.75 18.00 28.39
C GLY A 280 6.00 18.08 27.07
N LYS A 281 5.94 16.99 26.29
CA LYS A 281 5.16 16.95 25.05
C LYS A 281 3.67 16.83 25.35
N LYS A 282 2.85 17.37 24.44
CA LYS A 282 1.40 17.27 24.50
C LYS A 282 0.91 16.06 23.74
N LEU A 283 -0.03 15.32 24.31
CA LEU A 283 -0.53 14.08 23.73
C LEU A 283 -2.04 14.16 23.51
N PHE A 284 -2.54 13.66 22.39
CA PHE A 284 -3.97 13.47 22.18
C PHE A 284 -4.31 12.14 21.52
N LEU A 285 -5.45 11.58 21.90
CA LEU A 285 -6.05 10.41 21.27
C LEU A 285 -7.23 10.85 20.40
N LEU A 286 -7.28 10.40 19.15
CA LEU A 286 -8.35 10.71 18.20
C LEU A 286 -8.78 9.41 17.50
N THR A 287 -9.87 8.80 17.95
CA THR A 287 -10.30 7.49 17.45
C THR A 287 -11.77 7.48 17.02
N ASN A 288 -12.08 6.61 16.06
CA ASN A 288 -13.46 6.30 15.66
C ASN A 288 -14.15 5.34 16.63
N SER A 289 -13.39 4.64 17.48
CA SER A 289 -13.92 3.70 18.45
C SER A 289 -14.68 4.41 19.58
N PRO A 290 -15.70 3.75 20.17
CA PRO A 290 -16.41 4.26 21.34
C PRO A 290 -15.54 4.20 22.59
N TYR A 291 -15.75 5.12 23.53
CA TYR A 291 -14.90 5.23 24.72
C TYR A 291 -14.83 3.96 25.56
N TYR A 292 -15.95 3.25 25.79
CA TYR A 292 -15.94 2.02 26.60
C TYR A 292 -14.96 0.96 26.05
N PHE A 293 -14.79 0.91 24.73
CA PHE A 293 -13.90 -0.05 24.08
C PHE A 293 -12.44 0.36 24.24
N VAL A 294 -12.16 1.64 24.00
CA VAL A 294 -10.83 2.24 24.22
C VAL A 294 -10.40 2.08 25.67
N ASP A 295 -11.29 2.39 26.61
CA ASP A 295 -11.02 2.32 28.05
C ASP A 295 -10.68 0.89 28.49
N GLY A 296 -11.50 -0.09 28.09
CA GLY A 296 -11.25 -1.50 28.40
C GLY A 296 -9.93 -2.01 27.82
N GLY A 297 -9.61 -1.68 26.57
CA GLY A 297 -8.35 -2.12 25.95
C GLY A 297 -7.13 -1.39 26.50
N MET A 298 -7.22 -0.07 26.78
CA MET A 298 -6.14 0.67 27.43
C MET A 298 -5.86 0.18 28.85
N HIS A 299 -6.90 -0.21 29.60
CA HIS A 299 -6.72 -0.86 30.89
C HIS A 299 -5.95 -2.16 30.76
N PHE A 300 -6.35 -3.04 29.82
CA PHE A 300 -5.64 -4.29 29.54
C PHE A 300 -4.16 -4.07 29.16
N LEU A 301 -3.90 -3.11 28.25
CA LEU A 301 -2.54 -2.78 27.83
C LEU A 301 -1.66 -2.28 28.98
N SER A 302 -2.28 -1.74 30.04
CA SER A 302 -1.58 -1.10 31.16
C SER A 302 -1.46 -1.95 32.42
N GLU A 303 -2.08 -3.14 32.47
CA GLU A 303 -2.07 -4.03 33.64
C GLU A 303 -0.67 -4.33 34.20
N ASP A 304 0.32 -4.52 33.33
CA ASP A 304 1.66 -4.98 33.75
C ASP A 304 2.61 -3.83 34.07
N SER A 305 2.23 -2.58 33.75
CA SER A 305 3.10 -1.40 33.84
C SER A 305 2.65 -0.38 34.88
N LEU A 306 1.39 -0.45 35.32
CA LEU A 306 0.81 0.45 36.31
C LEU A 306 0.70 -0.26 37.66
N GLY A 307 1.55 0.14 38.61
CA GLY A 307 1.26 -0.07 40.01
C GLY A 307 -0.06 0.65 40.34
N CYS A 308 -1.07 -0.11 40.76
CA CYS A 308 -2.35 0.34 41.33
C CYS A 308 -2.85 1.77 40.96
N ARG A 309 -3.87 1.82 40.08
CA ARG A 309 -4.95 2.84 40.02
C ARG A 309 -4.76 4.17 39.27
N ASP A 310 -3.69 4.40 38.50
CA ASP A 310 -3.65 5.62 37.68
C ASP A 310 -4.32 5.42 36.31
N SER A 311 -5.24 6.31 35.96
CA SER A 311 -6.01 6.20 34.72
C SER A 311 -5.10 6.51 33.53
N TRP A 312 -4.99 5.60 32.57
CA TRP A 312 -4.26 5.81 31.31
C TRP A 312 -4.60 7.15 30.62
N ARG A 313 -5.81 7.68 30.87
CA ARG A 313 -6.29 8.99 30.42
C ARG A 313 -5.36 10.12 30.79
N GLU A 314 -4.68 10.03 31.93
CA GLU A 314 -3.73 11.05 32.36
C GLU A 314 -2.57 11.19 31.39
N LEU A 315 -2.22 10.15 30.62
CA LEU A 315 -1.17 10.23 29.60
C LEU A 315 -1.52 11.23 28.48
N PHE A 316 -2.80 11.53 28.29
CA PHE A 316 -3.31 12.34 27.19
C PHE A 316 -3.88 13.66 27.70
N ASP A 317 -3.49 14.77 27.08
CA ASP A 317 -4.09 16.08 27.33
C ASP A 317 -5.51 16.17 26.75
N VAL A 318 -5.79 15.43 25.66
CA VAL A 318 -7.10 15.41 24.99
C VAL A 318 -7.45 13.99 24.55
N VAL A 319 -8.65 13.51 24.89
CA VAL A 319 -9.17 12.22 24.42
C VAL A 319 -10.47 12.43 23.66
N ILE A 320 -10.45 12.10 22.36
CA ILE A 320 -11.59 12.19 21.45
C ILE A 320 -11.93 10.80 20.93
N ALA A 321 -13.12 10.30 21.28
CA ALA A 321 -13.70 9.06 20.80
C ALA A 321 -14.82 9.34 19.80
N GLN A 322 -15.23 8.34 19.00
CA GLN A 322 -16.22 8.53 17.91
C GLN A 322 -15.98 9.79 17.06
N ALA A 323 -14.72 10.03 16.69
CA ALA A 323 -14.29 11.22 15.96
C ALA A 323 -14.90 11.31 14.55
N ASN A 324 -15.28 10.18 13.97
CA ASN A 324 -15.81 10.06 12.61
C ASN A 324 -14.80 10.55 11.55
N LYS A 325 -13.56 10.06 11.62
CA LYS A 325 -12.55 10.19 10.57
C LYS A 325 -12.98 9.36 9.34
N PRO A 326 -12.77 9.85 8.10
CA PRO A 326 -12.08 11.09 7.73
C PRO A 326 -12.93 12.37 7.81
N GLU A 327 -14.24 12.28 8.03
CA GLU A 327 -15.15 13.44 8.03
C GLU A 327 -14.77 14.48 9.11
N PHE A 328 -14.13 14.06 10.20
CA PHE A 328 -13.52 14.96 11.21
C PHE A 328 -12.71 16.10 10.58
N TYR A 329 -11.95 15.81 9.51
CA TYR A 329 -11.03 16.77 8.90
C TYR A 329 -11.70 17.79 7.98
N THR A 330 -12.94 17.52 7.55
CA THR A 330 -13.66 18.37 6.57
C THR A 330 -15.02 18.85 7.05
N SER A 331 -15.55 18.30 8.14
CA SER A 331 -16.85 18.64 8.69
C SER A 331 -16.82 19.88 9.59
N GLU A 332 -18.01 20.30 10.03
CA GLU A 332 -18.21 21.34 11.05
C GLU A 332 -18.99 20.81 12.26
N HIS A 333 -18.88 19.50 12.55
CA HIS A 333 -19.55 18.91 13.70
C HIS A 333 -18.99 19.47 15.03
N PRO A 334 -19.84 19.80 16.01
CA PRO A 334 -19.38 20.28 17.31
C PRO A 334 -18.87 19.14 18.18
N PHE A 335 -17.92 19.43 19.06
CA PHE A 335 -17.54 18.51 20.13
C PHE A 335 -18.67 18.39 21.17
N ARG A 336 -18.78 17.19 21.75
CA ARG A 336 -19.68 16.91 22.88
C ARG A 336 -18.89 16.29 24.02
N CYS A 337 -19.02 16.81 25.23
CA CYS A 337 -18.41 16.17 26.40
C CYS A 337 -19.20 14.90 26.73
N TYR A 338 -18.52 13.78 26.86
CA TYR A 338 -19.10 12.49 27.22
C TYR A 338 -19.02 12.29 28.74
N ASP A 339 -20.17 11.99 29.34
CA ASP A 339 -20.30 11.65 30.75
C ASP A 339 -20.18 10.13 30.91
N THR A 340 -19.05 9.69 31.46
CA THR A 340 -18.71 8.27 31.61
C THR A 340 -19.58 7.54 32.64
N GLU A 341 -20.19 8.26 33.59
CA GLU A 341 -21.05 7.64 34.62
C GLU A 341 -22.47 7.46 34.11
N LYS A 342 -22.96 8.44 33.33
CA LYS A 342 -24.33 8.43 32.79
C LYS A 342 -24.46 7.80 31.41
N ASP A 343 -23.34 7.55 30.74
CA ASP A 343 -23.29 7.12 29.33
C ASP A 343 -24.08 8.08 28.42
N THR A 344 -23.87 9.39 28.58
CA THR A 344 -24.59 10.42 27.83
C THR A 344 -23.67 11.52 27.30
N LEU A 345 -24.13 12.22 26.26
CA LEU A 345 -23.44 13.38 25.69
C LEU A 345 -24.04 14.68 26.24
N ALA A 346 -23.19 15.53 26.79
CA ALA A 346 -23.57 16.89 27.15
C ALA A 346 -23.72 17.75 25.88
N PHE A 347 -24.87 18.43 25.77
CA PHE A 347 -25.17 19.33 24.65
C PHE A 347 -24.67 20.76 24.87
N THR A 348 -23.91 20.99 25.93
CA THR A 348 -23.19 22.24 26.17
C THR A 348 -22.10 22.44 25.13
N LYS A 349 -21.81 23.71 24.82
CA LYS A 349 -20.70 24.06 23.95
C LYS A 349 -19.38 23.65 24.63
N VAL A 350 -18.45 23.13 23.84
CA VAL A 350 -17.10 22.81 24.28
C VAL A 350 -16.18 23.92 23.78
N ASP A 351 -15.77 24.81 24.69
CA ASP A 351 -14.84 25.91 24.42
C ASP A 351 -13.40 25.58 24.86
N GLU A 352 -13.23 24.57 25.70
CA GLU A 352 -11.94 24.08 26.18
C GLU A 352 -11.97 22.56 26.40
N PHE A 353 -10.80 21.93 26.27
CA PHE A 353 -10.60 20.53 26.64
C PHE A 353 -10.09 20.46 28.09
N LEU A 354 -10.85 19.80 28.95
CA LEU A 354 -10.56 19.67 30.37
C LEU A 354 -9.82 18.37 30.68
N PRO A 355 -8.88 18.37 31.65
CA PRO A 355 -8.19 17.16 32.07
C PRO A 355 -9.16 16.03 32.44
N ASN A 356 -8.82 14.80 32.05
CA ASN A 356 -9.59 13.58 32.33
C ASN A 356 -11.04 13.57 31.79
N LYS A 357 -11.43 14.53 30.93
CA LYS A 357 -12.71 14.51 30.21
C LYS A 357 -12.57 13.87 28.84
N ILE A 358 -13.66 13.25 28.40
CA ILE A 358 -13.76 12.55 27.12
C ILE A 358 -14.67 13.34 26.21
N TYR A 359 -14.29 13.46 24.95
CA TYR A 359 -15.03 14.21 23.96
C TYR A 359 -15.44 13.30 22.80
N TYR A 360 -16.65 13.47 22.31
CA TYR A 360 -17.13 12.78 21.12
C TYR A 360 -17.27 13.76 19.95
N HIS A 361 -17.12 13.21 18.75
CA HIS A 361 -17.30 13.94 17.48
C HIS A 361 -16.31 15.11 17.34
N GLY A 362 -16.80 16.29 16.97
CA GLY A 362 -15.99 17.46 16.68
C GLY A 362 -15.48 17.51 15.24
N CYS A 363 -14.62 18.49 15.00
CA CYS A 363 -13.94 18.65 13.73
C CYS A 363 -12.57 19.32 13.90
N LEU A 364 -11.71 19.19 12.90
CA LEU A 364 -10.37 19.76 12.91
C LEU A 364 -10.38 21.28 13.13
N LYS A 365 -11.33 22.01 12.52
CA LYS A 365 -11.45 23.47 12.67
C LYS A 365 -11.61 23.87 14.14
N SER A 366 -12.56 23.24 14.84
CA SER A 366 -12.80 23.50 16.26
C SER A 366 -11.63 23.01 17.13
N PHE A 367 -11.03 21.87 16.78
CA PHE A 367 -9.86 21.34 17.48
C PHE A 367 -8.71 22.35 17.49
N LEU A 368 -8.33 22.86 16.31
CA LEU A 368 -7.28 23.88 16.17
C LEU A 368 -7.63 25.20 16.87
N GLN A 369 -8.91 25.58 16.88
CA GLN A 369 -9.37 26.77 17.58
C GLN A 369 -9.23 26.65 19.10
N ILE A 370 -9.47 25.47 19.67
CA ILE A 370 -9.38 25.22 21.11
C ILE A 370 -7.91 25.03 21.52
N THR A 371 -7.17 24.15 20.85
CA THR A 371 -5.82 23.74 21.28
C THR A 371 -4.73 24.71 20.88
N LYS A 372 -4.94 25.45 19.78
CA LYS A 372 -3.92 26.28 19.11
C LYS A 372 -2.68 25.50 18.63
N TRP A 373 -2.74 24.16 18.58
CA TRP A 373 -1.66 23.31 18.06
C TRP A 373 -1.70 23.31 16.53
N ASN A 374 -0.68 23.86 15.86
CA ASN A 374 -0.76 24.16 14.43
C ASN A 374 0.48 23.70 13.63
N GLY A 375 0.22 23.23 12.41
CA GLY A 375 1.27 23.00 11.42
C GLY A 375 2.28 21.93 11.84
N PRO A 376 3.58 22.14 11.58
CA PRO A 376 4.59 21.09 11.65
C PRO A 376 5.03 20.72 13.07
N GLU A 377 4.56 21.41 14.11
CA GLU A 377 4.83 21.04 15.51
C GLU A 377 4.01 19.82 15.98
N VAL A 378 2.99 19.46 15.20
CA VAL A 378 2.12 18.32 15.46
C VAL A 378 2.56 17.14 14.60
N ILE A 379 2.72 15.98 15.21
CA ILE A 379 2.82 14.70 14.50
C ILE A 379 1.61 13.84 14.82
N TYR A 380 1.01 13.22 13.81
CA TYR A 380 -0.10 12.30 13.97
C TYR A 380 0.28 10.88 13.52
N PHE A 381 0.07 9.93 14.41
CA PHE A 381 0.29 8.51 14.21
C PHE A 381 -1.03 7.83 13.86
N GLY A 382 -1.04 7.04 12.80
CA GLY A 382 -2.19 6.26 12.38
C GLY A 382 -1.79 5.12 11.46
N ASP A 383 -2.58 4.06 11.43
CA ASP A 383 -2.34 2.95 10.53
C ASP A 383 -3.04 3.18 9.18
N HIS A 384 -4.25 3.75 9.16
CA HIS A 384 -5.06 3.84 7.96
C HIS A 384 -4.72 5.08 7.12
N LEU A 385 -4.04 4.90 5.98
CA LEU A 385 -3.52 6.00 5.14
C LEU A 385 -4.56 7.07 4.76
N PHE A 386 -5.79 6.68 4.40
CA PHE A 386 -6.82 7.63 3.97
C PHE A 386 -7.67 8.24 5.11
N SER A 387 -8.13 7.43 6.08
CA SER A 387 -8.94 7.96 7.18
C SER A 387 -8.07 8.72 8.17
N ASP A 388 -6.85 8.26 8.46
CA ASP A 388 -5.99 8.83 9.48
C ASP A 388 -5.02 9.87 8.96
N LEU A 389 -4.28 9.60 7.88
CA LEU A 389 -3.09 10.40 7.54
C LEU A 389 -3.34 11.45 6.46
N ARG A 390 -4.27 11.20 5.54
CA ARG A 390 -4.60 12.17 4.47
C ARG A 390 -5.09 13.50 5.01
N GLY A 391 -5.93 13.49 6.05
CA GLY A 391 -6.46 14.70 6.69
C GLY A 391 -5.36 15.54 7.34
N PRO A 392 -4.59 14.99 8.30
CA PRO A 392 -3.44 15.64 8.93
C PRO A 392 -2.39 16.14 7.95
N SER A 393 -2.06 15.34 6.94
CA SER A 393 -1.11 15.74 5.89
C SER A 393 -1.58 17.00 5.15
N LYS A 394 -2.87 17.08 4.81
CA LYS A 394 -3.48 18.28 4.20
C LYS A 394 -3.57 19.46 5.18
N ALA A 395 -3.69 19.20 6.47
CA ALA A 395 -3.68 20.20 7.52
C ALA A 395 -2.27 20.74 7.84
N GLY A 396 -1.22 20.18 7.22
CA GLY A 396 0.17 20.59 7.44
C GLY A 396 0.81 19.98 8.68
N TRP A 397 0.17 19.00 9.32
CA TRP A 397 0.78 18.20 10.38
C TRP A 397 1.82 17.23 9.79
N ARG A 398 2.79 16.84 10.61
CA ARG A 398 3.64 15.68 10.33
C ARG A 398 2.82 14.41 10.49
N THR A 399 3.15 13.39 9.71
CA THR A 399 2.43 12.11 9.73
C THR A 399 3.38 10.94 9.87
N ALA A 400 3.04 10.03 10.77
CA ALA A 400 3.74 8.77 11.00
C ALA A 400 2.78 7.60 10.70
N ALA A 401 3.07 6.82 9.66
CA ALA A 401 2.27 5.64 9.36
C ALA A 401 2.76 4.42 10.16
N ILE A 402 1.83 3.73 10.82
CA ILE A 402 2.07 2.44 11.48
C ILE A 402 1.74 1.31 10.51
N ILE A 403 2.76 0.55 10.10
CA ILE A 403 2.69 -0.47 9.05
C ILE A 403 3.16 -1.81 9.62
N HIS A 404 2.23 -2.65 10.06
CA HIS A 404 2.53 -3.89 10.79
C HIS A 404 3.27 -4.94 9.94
N GLU A 405 3.02 -4.95 8.63
CA GLU A 405 3.65 -5.86 7.67
C GLU A 405 5.13 -5.53 7.43
N LEU A 406 5.58 -4.35 7.86
CA LEU A 406 6.90 -3.83 7.52
C LEU A 406 8.03 -4.72 8.05
N GLU A 407 7.94 -5.13 9.32
CA GLU A 407 8.99 -5.94 9.94
C GLU A 407 9.14 -7.32 9.28
N SER A 408 8.02 -7.99 9.00
CA SER A 408 8.05 -9.31 8.38
C SER A 408 8.61 -9.24 6.96
N GLU A 409 8.20 -8.24 6.17
CA GLU A 409 8.73 -8.07 4.81
C GLU A 409 10.21 -7.69 4.81
N ILE A 410 10.66 -6.82 5.72
CA ILE A 410 12.10 -6.51 5.83
C ILE A 410 12.89 -7.76 6.22
N ARG A 411 12.39 -8.59 7.13
CA ARG A 411 13.05 -9.85 7.51
C ARG A 411 13.16 -10.80 6.32
N ILE A 412 12.11 -10.94 5.50
CA ILE A 412 12.15 -11.72 4.26
C ILE A 412 13.18 -11.14 3.29
N GLN A 413 13.18 -9.81 3.09
CA GLN A 413 14.13 -9.16 2.18
C GLN A 413 15.59 -9.23 2.66
N ASN A 414 15.81 -9.32 3.97
CA ASN A 414 17.12 -9.50 4.58
C ASN A 414 17.62 -10.95 4.54
N ASP A 415 16.76 -11.91 4.20
CA ASP A 415 17.15 -13.31 4.04
C ASP A 415 18.11 -13.46 2.85
N ASP A 416 19.16 -14.27 3.03
CA ASP A 416 20.19 -14.41 2.01
C ASP A 416 19.64 -15.06 0.73
N GLY A 417 18.60 -15.91 0.85
CA GLY A 417 17.89 -16.49 -0.29
C GLY A 417 17.16 -15.43 -1.13
N TYR A 418 16.45 -14.49 -0.48
CA TYR A 418 15.81 -13.39 -1.18
C TYR A 418 16.84 -12.50 -1.88
N ARG A 419 17.87 -12.08 -1.13
CA ARG A 419 18.92 -11.19 -1.64
C ARG A 419 19.69 -11.80 -2.82
N PHE A 420 19.91 -13.10 -2.78
CA PHE A 420 20.52 -13.84 -3.87
C PHE A 420 19.67 -13.82 -5.15
N GLU A 421 18.37 -14.11 -5.04
CA GLU A 421 17.46 -14.07 -6.19
C GLU A 421 17.25 -12.63 -6.70
N GLN A 422 17.24 -11.64 -5.81
CA GLN A 422 17.19 -10.23 -6.18
C GLN A 422 18.45 -9.78 -6.94
N ALA A 423 19.63 -10.22 -6.51
CA ALA A 423 20.88 -9.94 -7.21
C ALA A 423 20.89 -10.55 -8.63
N LYS A 424 20.49 -11.82 -8.76
CA LYS A 424 20.31 -12.46 -10.09
C LYS A 424 19.34 -11.67 -10.96
N PHE A 425 18.20 -11.29 -10.40
CA PHE A 425 17.17 -10.53 -11.11
C PHE A 425 17.71 -9.21 -11.66
N HIS A 426 18.47 -8.44 -10.87
CA HIS A 426 19.09 -7.19 -11.32
C HIS A 426 20.12 -7.40 -12.42
N ILE A 427 21.01 -8.40 -12.29
CA ILE A 427 22.00 -8.73 -13.32
C ILE A 427 21.31 -9.05 -14.65
N ILE A 428 20.25 -9.87 -14.61
CA ILE A 428 19.50 -10.25 -15.81
C ILE A 428 18.76 -9.05 -16.41
N GLN A 429 18.22 -8.14 -15.59
CA GLN A 429 17.60 -6.91 -16.09
C GLN A 429 18.60 -6.00 -16.81
N GLU A 430 19.80 -5.84 -16.27
CA GLU A 430 20.86 -5.05 -16.90
C GLU A 430 21.23 -5.63 -18.27
N LEU A 431 21.43 -6.95 -18.35
CA LEU A 431 21.72 -7.65 -19.60
C LEU A 431 20.58 -7.53 -20.63
N LEU A 432 19.32 -7.61 -20.20
CA LEU A 432 18.16 -7.36 -21.06
C LEU A 432 18.13 -5.91 -21.58
N GLY A 433 18.47 -4.94 -20.72
CA GLY A 433 18.58 -3.53 -21.12
C GLY A 433 19.64 -3.33 -22.20
N LYS A 434 20.84 -3.90 -22.01
CA LYS A 434 21.91 -3.91 -23.02
C LYS A 434 21.41 -4.54 -24.32
N LEU A 435 20.84 -5.75 -24.24
CA LEU A 435 20.32 -6.49 -25.39
C LEU A 435 19.31 -5.68 -26.21
N HIS A 436 18.40 -4.96 -25.54
CA HIS A 436 17.43 -4.09 -26.20
C HIS A 436 18.05 -2.84 -26.83
N SER A 437 19.13 -2.31 -26.25
CA SER A 437 19.85 -1.16 -26.82
C SER A 437 20.71 -1.51 -28.04
N THR A 438 21.13 -2.77 -28.15
CA THR A 438 22.09 -3.22 -29.16
C THR A 438 21.48 -3.42 -30.55
N VAL A 439 20.20 -3.82 -30.67
CA VAL A 439 19.65 -4.26 -31.98
C VAL A 439 18.47 -3.39 -32.41
N ALA A 440 18.58 -2.75 -33.58
CA ALA A 440 17.48 -2.04 -34.22
C ALA A 440 16.36 -3.02 -34.65
N ASP A 441 15.10 -2.60 -34.56
CA ASP A 441 13.90 -3.45 -34.76
C ASP A 441 13.89 -4.28 -36.07
N ALA A 442 14.61 -3.83 -37.10
CA ALA A 442 14.68 -4.48 -38.40
C ALA A 442 15.59 -5.73 -38.47
N ASN A 443 16.48 -5.96 -37.49
CA ASN A 443 17.57 -6.95 -37.56
C ASN A 443 17.59 -7.99 -36.42
N ARG A 444 16.43 -8.37 -35.86
CA ARG A 444 16.35 -9.39 -34.80
C ARG A 444 16.67 -10.79 -35.34
N SER A 445 17.95 -11.16 -35.32
CA SER A 445 18.46 -12.49 -35.70
C SER A 445 17.92 -13.61 -34.79
N GLU A 446 18.04 -14.87 -35.22
CA GLU A 446 17.65 -16.03 -34.40
C GLU A 446 18.45 -16.08 -33.09
N SER A 447 19.74 -15.73 -33.13
CA SER A 447 20.60 -15.65 -31.94
C SER A 447 20.10 -14.63 -30.92
N TYR A 448 19.63 -13.46 -31.38
CA TYR A 448 18.97 -12.48 -30.49
C TYR A 448 17.73 -13.10 -29.83
N ARG A 449 16.86 -13.77 -30.61
CA ARG A 449 15.60 -14.34 -30.09
C ARG A 449 15.85 -15.42 -29.05
N LEU A 450 16.85 -16.26 -29.26
CA LEU A 450 17.25 -17.30 -28.30
C LEU A 450 17.79 -16.69 -27.01
N LEU A 451 18.74 -15.74 -27.10
CA LEU A 451 19.30 -15.08 -25.92
C LEU A 451 18.23 -14.29 -25.14
N PHE A 452 17.36 -13.56 -25.84
CA PHE A 452 16.23 -12.85 -25.24
C PHE A 452 15.29 -13.80 -24.50
N LYS A 453 15.01 -14.98 -25.08
CA LYS A 453 14.18 -16.00 -24.45
C LYS A 453 14.84 -16.54 -23.18
N GLU A 454 16.11 -16.94 -23.26
CA GLU A 454 16.86 -17.47 -22.10
C GLU A 454 16.94 -16.45 -20.94
N LEU A 455 17.27 -15.19 -21.24
CA LEU A 455 17.32 -14.13 -20.23
C LEU A 455 15.95 -13.90 -19.59
N ASN A 456 14.86 -13.90 -20.38
CA ASN A 456 13.52 -13.76 -19.83
C ASN A 456 13.09 -14.94 -18.97
N GLU A 457 13.45 -16.17 -19.35
CA GLU A 457 13.17 -17.37 -18.54
C GLU A 457 13.86 -17.28 -17.18
N GLU A 458 15.15 -16.91 -17.13
CA GLU A 458 15.86 -16.72 -15.87
C GLU A 458 15.28 -15.56 -15.04
N ARG A 459 14.91 -14.45 -15.70
CA ARG A 459 14.22 -13.33 -15.05
C ARG A 459 12.91 -13.78 -14.40
N GLN A 460 12.11 -14.57 -15.11
CA GLN A 460 10.83 -15.08 -14.62
C GLN A 460 11.02 -16.05 -13.45
N LYS A 461 12.01 -16.95 -13.52
CA LYS A 461 12.34 -17.87 -12.42
C LYS A 461 12.69 -17.11 -11.14
N ALA A 462 13.61 -16.15 -11.22
CA ALA A 462 14.03 -15.35 -10.07
C ALA A 462 12.84 -14.59 -9.46
N ARG A 463 12.00 -13.96 -10.30
CA ARG A 463 10.76 -13.28 -9.87
C ARG A 463 9.79 -14.22 -9.14
N GLN A 464 9.54 -15.41 -9.71
CA GLN A 464 8.62 -16.39 -9.11
C GLN A 464 9.14 -16.93 -7.77
N VAL A 465 10.45 -17.16 -7.66
CA VAL A 465 11.07 -17.57 -6.38
C VAL A 465 10.89 -16.46 -5.35
N MET A 466 11.25 -15.21 -5.67
CA MET A 466 11.06 -14.07 -4.76
C MET A 466 9.59 -13.87 -4.36
N LYS A 467 8.64 -13.91 -5.30
CA LYS A 467 7.20 -13.75 -5.01
C LYS A 467 6.72 -14.77 -3.98
N ARG A 468 7.13 -16.04 -4.12
CA ARG A 468 6.74 -17.15 -3.24
C ARG A 468 7.31 -17.07 -1.82
N MET A 469 8.25 -16.16 -1.56
CA MET A 469 8.76 -15.91 -0.21
C MET A 469 7.81 -15.03 0.63
N PHE A 470 6.83 -14.39 0.00
CA PHE A 470 5.80 -13.57 0.64
C PHE A 470 4.45 -14.30 0.61
N ASN A 471 3.34 -13.55 0.63
CA ASN A 471 2.00 -14.11 0.49
C ASN A 471 1.86 -14.94 -0.80
N GLU A 472 1.32 -16.15 -0.71
CA GLU A 472 1.24 -17.09 -1.84
C GLU A 472 0.36 -16.54 -2.99
N SER A 473 -0.73 -15.86 -2.63
CA SER A 473 -1.69 -15.34 -3.58
C SER A 473 -1.16 -14.07 -4.26
N PHE A 474 -0.89 -13.03 -3.47
CA PHE A 474 -0.61 -11.68 -3.97
C PHE A 474 0.86 -11.25 -3.83
N GLY A 475 1.75 -12.06 -3.25
CA GLY A 475 3.17 -11.72 -3.08
C GLY A 475 3.41 -10.63 -2.02
N ALA A 476 4.43 -9.80 -2.22
CA ALA A 476 4.77 -8.71 -1.30
C ALA A 476 3.69 -7.61 -1.29
N THR A 477 3.52 -6.94 -0.16
CA THR A 477 2.60 -5.81 0.04
C THR A 477 3.13 -4.55 -0.63
N PHE A 478 4.44 -4.29 -0.51
CA PHE A 478 5.05 -3.04 -0.98
C PHE A 478 5.49 -3.10 -2.44
N LEU A 479 5.69 -4.30 -2.98
CA LEU A 479 6.22 -4.51 -4.33
C LEU A 479 5.34 -5.45 -5.13
N THR A 480 5.21 -5.16 -6.42
CA THR A 480 4.70 -6.13 -7.39
C THR A 480 5.78 -7.13 -7.76
N ASP A 481 5.37 -8.27 -8.32
CA ASP A 481 6.30 -9.27 -8.86
C ASP A 481 7.24 -8.72 -9.96
N THR A 482 6.90 -7.59 -10.61
CA THR A 482 7.74 -6.88 -11.58
C THR A 482 8.86 -6.05 -10.93
N GLY A 483 8.87 -5.95 -9.60
CA GLY A 483 9.78 -5.09 -8.84
C GLY A 483 9.37 -3.62 -8.82
N GLN A 484 8.15 -3.29 -9.25
CA GLN A 484 7.59 -1.95 -9.14
C GLN A 484 6.94 -1.75 -7.76
N GLU A 485 6.87 -0.51 -7.30
CA GLU A 485 6.10 -0.17 -6.10
C GLU A 485 4.62 -0.52 -6.31
N SER A 486 3.99 -1.08 -5.28
CA SER A 486 2.54 -1.29 -5.28
C SER A 486 1.80 0.05 -5.14
N ALA A 487 0.53 0.08 -5.53
CA ALA A 487 -0.34 1.23 -5.28
C ALA A 487 -0.43 1.59 -3.78
N PHE A 488 -0.30 0.61 -2.89
CA PHE A 488 -0.25 0.83 -1.45
C PHE A 488 1.03 1.54 -1.01
N ALA A 489 2.20 1.07 -1.46
CA ALA A 489 3.48 1.75 -1.21
C ALA A 489 3.46 3.20 -1.70
N TYR A 490 2.86 3.44 -2.86
CA TYR A 490 2.66 4.78 -3.38
C TYR A 490 1.80 5.66 -2.46
N HIS A 491 0.72 5.13 -1.87
CA HIS A 491 -0.07 5.89 -0.89
C HIS A 491 0.69 6.20 0.40
N ILE A 492 1.56 5.29 0.88
CA ILE A 492 2.45 5.59 2.02
C ILE A 492 3.32 6.80 1.67
N HIS A 493 3.91 6.82 0.48
CA HIS A 493 4.72 7.95 0.01
C HIS A 493 3.95 9.27 -0.09
N GLN A 494 2.65 9.23 -0.39
CA GLN A 494 1.82 10.44 -0.49
C GLN A 494 1.46 11.02 0.87
N TYR A 495 1.08 10.18 1.84
CA TYR A 495 0.43 10.63 3.08
C TYR A 495 1.28 10.52 4.33
N ALA A 496 2.37 9.76 4.31
CA ALA A 496 3.25 9.56 5.46
C ALA A 496 4.58 10.30 5.26
N ASP A 497 4.91 11.23 6.17
CA ASP A 497 6.24 11.84 6.20
C ASP A 497 7.29 10.83 6.65
N VAL A 498 6.94 9.99 7.63
CA VAL A 498 7.70 8.82 8.08
C VAL A 498 6.79 7.61 8.25
N TYR A 499 7.33 6.40 8.20
CA TYR A 499 6.60 5.18 8.49
C TYR A 499 7.47 4.16 9.25
N THR A 500 6.84 3.34 10.08
CA THR A 500 7.51 2.33 10.91
C THR A 500 6.54 1.22 11.31
N SER A 501 7.01 0.12 11.90
CA SER A 501 6.16 -1.01 12.27
C SER A 501 5.30 -0.77 13.51
N LYS A 502 5.78 0.06 14.45
CA LYS A 502 5.14 0.34 15.74
C LYS A 502 5.58 1.70 16.29
N PRO A 503 4.74 2.44 17.04
CA PRO A 503 5.08 3.78 17.53
C PRO A 503 6.35 3.83 18.39
N GLU A 504 6.55 2.84 19.24
CA GLU A 504 7.67 2.77 20.18
C GLU A 504 9.04 2.59 19.51
N ASN A 505 9.12 2.31 18.21
CA ASN A 505 10.38 2.37 17.48
C ASN A 505 11.02 3.77 17.54
N PHE A 506 10.24 4.82 17.83
CA PHE A 506 10.76 6.16 18.11
C PHE A 506 11.63 6.24 19.37
N LEU A 507 11.52 5.28 20.30
CA LEU A 507 12.43 5.18 21.46
C LEU A 507 13.87 4.84 21.05
N LEU A 508 14.07 4.23 19.87
CA LEU A 508 15.39 3.87 19.36
C LEU A 508 16.18 5.07 18.83
N TYR A 509 15.55 6.25 18.77
CA TYR A 509 16.13 7.47 18.22
C TYR A 509 16.23 8.55 19.31
N PRO A 510 17.31 9.37 19.30
CA PRO A 510 17.40 10.48 20.23
C PRO A 510 16.31 11.52 19.94
N PRO A 511 15.82 12.26 20.95
CA PRO A 511 14.77 13.28 20.77
C PRO A 511 15.16 14.40 19.81
N GLU A 512 16.45 14.64 19.64
CA GLU A 512 17.02 15.66 18.75
C GLU A 512 17.31 15.13 17.35
N ALA A 513 16.92 13.87 17.05
CA ALA A 513 17.19 13.26 15.76
C ALA A 513 16.57 14.07 14.62
N TRP A 514 17.37 14.28 13.58
CA TRP A 514 16.91 14.73 12.29
C TRP A 514 16.85 13.54 11.34
N LEU A 515 15.64 13.10 11.06
CA LEU A 515 15.34 12.01 10.15
C LEU A 515 15.36 12.56 8.71
N HIS A 516 16.26 12.04 7.87
CA HIS A 516 16.44 12.49 6.49
C HIS A 516 15.92 11.46 5.51
N ALA A 517 15.20 11.92 4.48
CA ALA A 517 14.88 11.12 3.32
C ALA A 517 16.19 10.73 2.60
N PRO A 518 16.37 9.45 2.21
CA PRO A 518 17.57 9.03 1.49
C PRO A 518 17.74 9.80 0.17
N TYR A 519 18.98 10.20 -0.15
CA TYR A 519 19.30 11.08 -1.27
C TYR A 519 19.17 10.41 -2.65
N ASP A 520 19.22 9.08 -2.69
CA ASP A 520 19.22 8.25 -3.89
C ASP A 520 17.81 7.72 -4.26
N ILE A 521 16.84 7.94 -3.37
CA ILE A 521 15.43 7.60 -3.54
C ILE A 521 14.70 8.77 -4.22
N LYS A 522 13.82 8.44 -5.19
CA LYS A 522 12.94 9.41 -5.89
C LYS A 522 13.64 10.54 -6.65
N ILE A 523 14.88 10.33 -7.05
CA ILE A 523 15.54 11.17 -8.06
C ILE A 523 15.15 10.71 -9.46
N MET A 524 14.98 11.66 -10.38
CA MET A 524 14.63 11.37 -11.77
C MET A 524 15.70 10.48 -12.43
N PRO A 525 15.34 9.58 -13.35
CA PRO A 525 16.30 8.63 -13.95
C PRO A 525 17.55 9.28 -14.60
N HIS A 526 17.45 10.53 -15.06
CA HIS A 526 18.56 11.26 -15.67
C HIS A 526 19.43 12.04 -14.66
N HIS A 527 19.05 12.11 -13.38
CA HIS A 527 19.85 12.76 -12.36
C HIS A 527 21.02 11.88 -11.95
N LEU A 528 22.22 12.47 -11.92
CA LEU A 528 23.44 11.80 -11.51
C LEU A 528 23.34 11.33 -10.05
N LYS A 529 23.58 10.04 -9.81
CA LYS A 529 23.69 9.46 -8.46
C LYS A 529 25.16 9.40 -8.09
N VAL A 530 25.61 10.25 -7.17
CA VAL A 530 26.97 10.19 -6.61
C VAL A 530 26.90 9.60 -5.21
N PRO A 531 27.09 8.28 -5.03
CA PRO A 531 26.98 7.68 -3.72
C PRO A 531 28.16 8.06 -2.82
N ALA A 532 27.87 8.40 -1.56
CA ALA A 532 28.90 8.77 -0.59
C ALA A 532 29.90 7.63 -0.31
N SER A 533 29.52 6.38 -0.58
CA SER A 533 30.41 5.22 -0.46
C SER A 533 31.62 5.27 -1.38
N LEU A 534 31.57 6.02 -2.49
CA LEU A 534 32.74 6.23 -3.36
C LEU A 534 33.90 6.91 -2.62
N PHE A 535 33.62 7.65 -1.55
CA PHE A 535 34.61 8.40 -0.79
C PHE A 535 34.96 7.75 0.55
N LYS A 536 34.40 6.58 0.87
CA LYS A 536 34.66 5.87 2.15
C LYS A 536 35.91 4.98 2.15
N ASN A 537 36.53 4.77 0.99
CA ASN A 537 37.71 3.91 0.81
C ASN A 537 38.93 4.67 0.27
N GLN A 538 39.12 5.95 0.65
CA GLN A 538 40.39 6.66 0.44
C GLN A 538 41.14 6.81 1.76
#